data_AF-A0A1Q4A4E5-F1
#
_entry.id   AF-A0A1Q4A4E5-F1
#
_cell.length_a   1.000
_cell.length_b   1.000
_cell.length_c   1.000
_cell.angle_alpha   90.00
_cell.angle_beta   90.00
_cell.angle_gamma   90.00
#
_symmetry.space_group_name_H-M   'P 1'
#
loop_
_entity.id
_entity.type
_entity.pdbx_description
1 polymer ?
#
loop_
_entity_poly.entity_id
_entity_poly.type
_entity_poly.pdbx_seq_one_letter_code
_entity_poly.pdbx_strand_id
1 'polypeptide(L)'
;MPEHVRPDLPPGVGDAVSAFGYGVRVAIIGYIHEHGPATRGQLATALGLVPKTVQFHLTGLTALGVVVPDPAPELARRGQRTRYSIDAGRVLDLYAELGKHLGIGD
;
A
#
# COMPACT_ATOMS: atom_id res chain seq x y z
N MET A 1 -15.77 19.46 -12.54
CA MET A 1 -14.65 18.93 -11.74
C MET A 1 -13.39 19.15 -12.55
N PRO A 2 -12.27 19.60 -11.97
CA PRO A 2 -11.04 19.69 -12.73
C PRO A 2 -10.71 18.29 -13.27
N GLU A 3 -10.23 18.24 -14.52
CA GLU A 3 -9.69 17.02 -15.11
C GLU A 3 -8.59 16.50 -14.18
N HIS A 4 -8.53 15.18 -13.99
CA HIS A 4 -7.47 14.56 -13.22
C HIS A 4 -6.17 14.68 -14.01
N VAL A 5 -5.49 15.81 -13.88
CA VAL A 5 -4.18 16.02 -14.48
C VAL A 5 -3.20 15.08 -13.80
N ARG A 6 -2.71 14.10 -14.55
CA ARG A 6 -1.59 13.27 -14.13
C ARG A 6 -0.33 13.89 -14.72
N PRO A 7 0.53 14.53 -13.92
CA PRO A 7 1.82 14.98 -14.41
C PRO A 7 2.63 13.77 -14.90
N ASP A 8 3.45 13.99 -15.92
CA ASP A 8 4.40 12.98 -16.40
C ASP A 8 5.53 12.84 -15.37
N LEU A 9 5.40 11.83 -14.50
CA LEU A 9 6.36 11.53 -13.45
C LEU A 9 7.15 10.28 -13.84
N PRO A 10 8.44 10.20 -13.45
CA PRO A 10 9.18 8.95 -13.56
C PRO A 10 8.39 7.80 -12.89
N PRO A 11 8.33 6.60 -13.47
CA PRO A 11 7.48 5.51 -12.98
C PRO A 11 7.65 5.22 -11.48
N GLY A 12 8.89 5.17 -10.98
CA GLY A 12 9.17 4.95 -9.55
C GLY A 12 8.61 6.05 -8.63
N VAL A 13 8.62 7.30 -9.09
CA VAL A 13 8.03 8.44 -8.37
C VAL A 13 6.50 8.36 -8.41
N GLY A 14 5.92 8.00 -9.56
CA GLY A 14 4.48 7.78 -9.69
C GLY A 14 3.97 6.67 -8.77
N ASP A 15 4.74 5.59 -8.62
CA ASP A 15 4.47 4.51 -7.68
C ASP A 15 4.57 4.99 -6.22
N ALA A 16 5.59 5.79 -5.89
CA ALA A 16 5.76 6.34 -4.55
C ALA A 16 4.62 7.29 -4.17
N VAL A 17 4.23 8.19 -5.07
CA VAL A 17 3.06 9.07 -4.89
C VAL A 17 1.78 8.24 -4.77
N SER A 18 1.64 7.17 -5.54
CA SER A 18 0.51 6.26 -5.43
C SER A 18 0.50 5.51 -4.09
N ALA A 19 1.66 5.12 -3.55
CA ALA A 19 1.74 4.44 -2.27
C ALA A 19 1.47 5.38 -1.09
N PHE A 20 2.12 6.54 -1.07
CA PHE A 20 2.20 7.43 0.09
C PHE A 20 1.25 8.63 0.02
N GLY A 21 0.75 9.00 -1.16
CA GLY A 21 -0.16 10.14 -1.35
C GLY A 21 -1.59 9.91 -0.85
N TYR A 22 -1.93 8.69 -0.43
CA TYR A 22 -3.22 8.37 0.18
C TYR A 22 -3.05 8.12 1.69
N GLY A 23 -3.64 8.96 2.53
CA GLY A 23 -3.56 8.81 3.99
C GLY A 23 -4.00 7.43 4.49
N VAL A 24 -5.01 6.82 3.87
CA VAL A 24 -5.45 5.44 4.21
C VAL A 24 -4.37 4.40 3.92
N ARG A 25 -3.61 4.53 2.83
CA ARG A 25 -2.53 3.59 2.50
C ARG A 25 -1.39 3.71 3.50
N VAL A 26 -1.01 4.93 3.85
CA VAL A 26 0.00 5.20 4.89
C VAL A 26 -0.42 4.61 6.23
N ALA A 27 -1.69 4.77 6.62
CA ALA A 27 -2.22 4.18 7.86
C ALA A 27 -2.21 2.64 7.84
N ILE A 28 -2.53 2.01 6.71
CA ILE A 28 -2.43 0.55 6.55
C ILE A 28 -0.98 0.07 6.69
N ILE A 29 -0.03 0.73 6.00
CA ILE A 29 1.40 0.39 6.06
C ILE A 29 1.91 0.51 7.50
N GLY A 30 1.64 1.64 8.16
CA GLY A 30 2.05 1.88 9.55
C GLY A 30 1.46 0.83 10.51
N TYR A 31 0.16 0.53 10.38
CA TYR A 31 -0.47 -0.48 11.22
C TYR A 31 0.17 -1.88 11.05
N ILE A 32 0.40 -2.32 9.81
CA ILE A 32 1.02 -3.64 9.54
C ILE A 32 2.48 -3.66 10.03
N HIS A 33 3.21 -2.56 9.89
CA HIS A 33 4.57 -2.46 10.42
C HIS A 33 4.61 -2.62 11.95
N GLU A 34 3.73 -1.93 12.66
CA GLU A 34 3.67 -1.94 14.12
C GLU A 34 3.11 -3.26 14.70
N HIS A 35 2.08 -3.82 14.07
CA HIS A 35 1.32 -4.95 14.62
C HIS A 35 1.59 -6.29 13.92
N GLY A 36 2.40 -6.29 12.87
CA GLY A 36 2.67 -7.45 12.02
C GLY A 36 1.53 -7.78 11.04
N PRO A 37 1.59 -8.97 10.38
CA PRO A 37 0.68 -9.32 9.30
C PRO A 37 -0.80 -9.36 9.71
N ALA A 38 -1.63 -8.55 9.04
CA ALA A 38 -3.03 -8.33 9.40
C ALA A 38 -3.99 -8.77 8.29
N THR A 39 -5.18 -9.24 8.69
CA THR A 39 -6.27 -9.49 7.74
C THR A 39 -7.01 -8.20 7.40
N ARG A 40 -7.71 -8.16 6.26
CA ARG A 40 -8.58 -7.03 5.87
C ARG A 40 -9.56 -6.62 6.98
N GLY A 41 -10.15 -7.60 7.67
CA GLY A 41 -11.09 -7.34 8.76
C GLY A 41 -10.43 -6.67 9.96
N GLN A 42 -9.23 -7.09 10.34
CA GLN A 42 -8.46 -6.47 11.42
C GLN A 42 -8.10 -5.02 11.09
N LEU A 43 -7.63 -4.77 9.86
CA LEU A 43 -7.33 -3.41 9.38
C LEU A 43 -8.56 -2.52 9.36
N ALA A 44 -9.70 -3.05 8.90
CA ALA A 44 -10.97 -2.32 8.89
C ALA A 44 -11.40 -1.91 10.31
N THR A 45 -11.35 -2.84 11.25
CA THR A 45 -11.68 -2.57 12.66
C THR A 45 -10.71 -1.57 13.29
N ALA A 46 -9.40 -1.78 13.15
CA ALA A 46 -8.39 -0.94 13.80
C ALA A 46 -8.34 0.49 13.26
N LEU A 47 -8.58 0.68 11.96
CA LEU A 47 -8.50 1.98 11.30
C LEU A 47 -9.87 2.69 11.22
N GLY A 48 -10.94 2.08 11.75
CA GLY A 48 -12.29 2.64 11.66
C GLY A 48 -12.82 2.75 10.22
N LEU A 49 -12.41 1.82 9.34
CA LEU A 49 -12.72 1.83 7.91
C LEU A 49 -13.70 0.72 7.55
N VAL A 50 -14.47 0.93 6.48
CA VAL A 50 -15.27 -0.16 5.92
C VAL A 50 -14.39 -1.18 5.19
N PRO A 51 -14.66 -2.50 5.26
CA PRO A 51 -13.83 -3.52 4.64
C PRO A 51 -13.60 -3.34 3.13
N LYS A 52 -14.60 -2.78 2.41
CA LYS A 52 -14.49 -2.51 0.98
C LYS A 52 -13.42 -1.45 0.66
N THR A 53 -13.31 -0.41 1.48
CA THR A 53 -12.28 0.63 1.35
C THR A 53 -10.90 0.04 1.62
N VAL A 54 -10.77 -0.76 2.67
CA VAL A 54 -9.50 -1.46 2.97
C VAL A 54 -9.11 -2.38 1.81
N GLN A 55 -10.06 -3.14 1.25
CA GLN A 55 -9.77 -3.98 0.07
C GLN A 55 -9.25 -3.18 -1.11
N PHE A 56 -9.88 -2.05 -1.43
CA PHE A 56 -9.44 -1.17 -2.52
C PHE A 56 -8.00 -0.69 -2.33
N HIS A 57 -7.65 -0.27 -1.12
CA HIS A 57 -6.28 0.18 -0.82
C HIS A 57 -5.27 -0.97 -0.79
N LEU A 58 -5.63 -2.14 -0.25
CA LEU A 58 -4.78 -3.34 -0.26
C LEU A 58 -4.50 -3.82 -1.69
N THR A 59 -5.50 -3.83 -2.58
CA THR A 59 -5.30 -4.16 -4.00
C THR A 59 -4.30 -3.21 -4.64
N GLY A 60 -4.42 -1.90 -4.39
CA GLY A 60 -3.46 -0.92 -4.90
C GLY A 60 -2.05 -1.09 -4.33
N LEU A 61 -1.92 -1.32 -3.03
CA LEU A 61 -0.62 -1.56 -2.39
C LEU A 61 0.03 -2.88 -2.83
N THR A 62 -0.78 -3.90 -3.11
CA THR A 62 -0.29 -5.18 -3.66
C THR A 62 0.21 -5.00 -5.08
N ALA A 63 -0.50 -4.25 -5.92
CA ALA A 63 -0.06 -3.93 -7.28
C ALA A 63 1.26 -3.14 -7.31
N LEU A 64 1.53 -2.34 -6.28
CA LEU A 64 2.79 -1.60 -6.10
C LEU A 64 3.90 -2.43 -5.46
N GLY A 65 3.63 -3.66 -5.04
CA GLY A 65 4.56 -4.52 -4.29
C GLY A 65 4.81 -4.10 -2.84
N VAL A 66 4.07 -3.10 -2.32
CA VAL A 66 4.27 -2.56 -0.97
C VAL A 66 3.71 -3.51 0.10
N VAL A 67 2.67 -4.24 -0.26
CA VAL A 67 2.00 -5.20 0.63
C VAL A 67 1.95 -6.57 -0.04
N VAL A 68 2.28 -7.61 0.72
CA VAL A 68 2.32 -9.00 0.26
C VAL A 68 1.17 -9.80 0.89
N PRO A 69 0.23 -10.32 0.10
CA PRO A 69 -0.82 -11.22 0.59
C PRO A 69 -0.28 -12.63 0.83
N ASP A 70 -0.69 -13.24 1.94
CA ASP A 70 -0.46 -14.64 2.29
C ASP A 70 -1.80 -15.34 2.67
N PRO A 71 -2.26 -16.34 1.90
CA PRO A 71 -1.65 -16.82 0.65
C PRO A 71 -1.80 -15.80 -0.47
N ALA A 72 -0.96 -15.95 -1.50
CA ALA A 72 -1.09 -15.20 -2.74
C ALA A 72 -2.48 -15.44 -3.37
N PRO A 73 -3.06 -14.46 -4.10
CA PRO A 73 -4.44 -14.52 -4.57
C PRO A 73 -4.78 -15.77 -5.39
N GLU A 74 -3.86 -16.24 -6.22
CA GLU A 74 -3.97 -17.43 -7.07
C GLU A 74 -3.89 -18.74 -6.29
N LEU A 75 -3.31 -18.72 -5.09
CA LEU A 75 -3.20 -19.87 -4.19
C LEU A 75 -4.29 -19.88 -3.11
N ALA A 76 -5.05 -18.79 -3.00
CA ALA A 76 -6.05 -18.61 -1.96
C ALA A 76 -7.27 -19.54 -2.19
N ARG A 77 -7.57 -20.37 -1.19
CA ARG A 77 -8.78 -21.20 -1.21
C ARG A 77 -10.00 -20.37 -0.84
N ARG A 78 -11.17 -20.71 -1.39
CA ARG A 78 -12.44 -20.06 -1.04
C ARG A 78 -12.67 -20.11 0.48
N GLY A 79 -12.85 -18.95 1.10
CA GLY A 79 -13.08 -18.82 2.54
C GLY A 79 -11.81 -18.78 3.41
N GLN A 80 -10.62 -18.95 2.83
CA GLN A 80 -9.36 -18.77 3.53
C GLN A 80 -9.12 -17.29 3.84
N ARG A 81 -8.66 -17.00 5.06
CA ARG A 81 -8.33 -15.62 5.47
C ARG A 81 -6.93 -15.27 4.97
N THR A 82 -6.85 -14.28 4.06
CA THR A 82 -5.58 -13.68 3.64
C THR A 82 -5.07 -12.71 4.70
N ARG A 83 -3.81 -12.86 5.10
CA ARG A 83 -3.04 -11.89 5.86
C ARG A 83 -2.17 -11.07 4.92
N TYR A 84 -1.87 -9.85 5.31
CA TYR A 84 -1.10 -8.90 4.52
C TYR A 84 0.09 -8.45 5.35
N SER A 85 1.30 -8.66 4.86
CA SER A 85 2.55 -8.11 5.39
C SER A 85 3.03 -6.94 4.53
N ILE A 86 3.94 -6.12 5.04
CA ILE A 86 4.63 -5.12 4.21
C ILE A 86 5.91 -5.72 3.63
N ASP A 87 6.27 -5.29 2.44
CA ASP A 87 7.63 -5.42 1.92
C ASP A 87 8.42 -4.16 2.30
N ALA A 88 9.25 -4.28 3.35
CA ALA A 88 10.03 -3.14 3.85
C ALA A 88 11.08 -2.64 2.84
N GLY A 89 11.63 -3.53 2.00
CA GLY A 89 12.57 -3.15 0.95
C GLY A 89 11.88 -2.28 -0.08
N ARG A 90 10.71 -2.72 -0.57
CA ARG A 90 9.92 -1.93 -1.52
C ARG A 90 9.48 -0.58 -0.95
N VAL A 91 9.09 -0.52 0.32
CA VAL A 91 8.76 0.75 0.98
C VAL A 91 9.97 1.70 0.98
N LEU A 92 11.16 1.20 1.31
CA LEU A 92 12.38 1.99 1.33
C LEU A 92 12.76 2.49 -0.08
N ASP A 93 12.66 1.62 -1.09
CA ASP A 93 12.94 1.98 -2.49
C ASP A 93 12.04 3.13 -2.95
N LEU A 94 10.73 3.04 -2.69
CA LEU A 94 9.79 4.10 -3.05
C LEU A 94 10.06 5.40 -2.30
N TYR A 95 10.48 5.32 -1.03
CA TYR A 95 10.86 6.51 -0.26
C TYR A 95 12.11 7.17 -0.85
N ALA A 96 13.11 6.38 -1.27
CA ALA A 96 14.32 6.87 -1.90
C ALA A 96 14.03 7.51 -3.28
N GLU A 97 13.19 6.88 -4.11
CA GLU A 97 12.78 7.44 -5.40
C GLU A 97 12.08 8.80 -5.24
N LEU A 98 11.18 8.91 -4.26
CA LEU A 98 10.51 10.17 -3.96
C LEU A 98 11.49 11.22 -3.42
N GLY A 99 12.38 10.83 -2.50
CA GLY A 99 13.39 11.72 -1.92
C GLY A 99 14.33 12.30 -2.97
N LYS A 100 14.84 11.46 -3.88
CA LYS A 100 15.67 11.88 -5.02
C LYS A 100 14.93 12.86 -5.93
N HIS A 101 13.68 12.54 -6.28
CA HIS A 101 12.87 13.43 -7.13
C HIS A 101 12.61 14.80 -6.50
N LEU A 102 12.46 14.85 -5.18
CA LEU A 102 12.28 16.09 -4.41
C LEU A 102 13.59 16.83 -4.11
N GLY A 103 14.76 16.26 -4.45
CA GLY A 103 16.07 16.85 -4.17
C GLY A 103 16.49 16.82 -2.70
N ILE A 104 15.94 15.90 -1.91
CA ILE A 104 16.19 15.77 -0.47
C ILE A 104 16.80 14.42 -0.05
N GLY A 105 17.01 13.49 -0.99
CA GLY A 105 17.64 12.19 -0.76
C GLY A 105 18.80 11.95 -1.72
N ASP A 106 19.86 11.29 -1.23
CA ASP A 106 21.05 10.90 -2.01
C ASP A 106 20.74 9.87 -3.12
#